data_AF-A0A2S7U0V8-F1
#
_entry.id   AF-A0A2S7U0V8-F1
#
_cell.length_a   1.000
_cell.length_b   1.000
_cell.length_c   1.000
_cell.angle_alpha   90.00
_cell.angle_beta   90.00
_cell.angle_gamma   90.00
#
_symmetry.space_group_name_H-M   'P 1'
#
loop_
_entity.id
_entity.type
_entity.pdbx_description
1 polymer ?
#
loop_
_entity_poly.entity_id
_entity_poly.type
_entity_poly.pdbx_seq_one_letter_code
_entity_poly.pdbx_strand_id
1 'polypeptide(L)'
;MMKMLFGLSFLLAFLCASCTAPQVLKAQSKLAMADIDGLVIINNTESDITEVKLTIAESTRQVNVNRVLPMSEFATAFQAKEYRGRPAQLSWRQNGAAHVSREITFFLPREAYKDKVLTAFLTISPEGKIRAEAK
;
A
#
# COMPACT_ATOMS: atom_id res chain seq x y z
N MET A 1 -27.26 54.99 -53.40
CA MET A 1 -25.92 55.06 -54.02
C MET A 1 -24.93 54.35 -53.11
N MET A 2 -24.22 53.38 -53.68
CA MET A 2 -23.21 52.54 -53.03
C MET A 2 -21.85 53.26 -53.02
N LYS A 3 -21.12 53.22 -51.91
CA LYS A 3 -19.64 53.14 -51.88
C LYS A 3 -19.12 52.75 -50.49
N MET A 4 -18.42 51.62 -50.46
CA MET A 4 -17.60 51.09 -49.37
C MET A 4 -16.33 51.92 -49.17
N LEU A 5 -15.78 51.89 -47.95
CA LEU A 5 -14.34 51.93 -47.62
C LEU A 5 -14.23 51.54 -46.13
N PHE A 6 -13.96 50.27 -45.77
CA PHE A 6 -12.64 49.66 -45.55
C PHE A 6 -11.66 50.54 -44.74
N GLY A 7 -11.27 50.08 -43.55
CA GLY A 7 -10.08 50.61 -42.89
C GLY A 7 -9.98 50.39 -41.38
N LEU A 8 -9.46 49.23 -40.98
CA LEU A 8 -8.32 49.13 -40.07
C LEU A 8 -8.42 49.76 -38.66
N SER A 9 -8.78 48.97 -37.65
CA SER A 9 -8.16 49.08 -36.31
C SER A 9 -8.12 47.70 -35.65
N PHE A 10 -7.06 46.99 -36.02
CA PHE A 10 -6.39 46.00 -35.19
C PHE A 10 -5.80 46.71 -33.95
N LEU A 11 -5.62 45.96 -32.86
CA LEU A 11 -5.14 46.36 -31.52
C LEU A 11 -6.20 46.93 -30.56
N LEU A 12 -6.68 46.06 -29.66
CA LEU A 12 -6.21 46.21 -28.28
C LEU A 12 -6.06 44.83 -27.63
N ALA A 13 -4.83 44.57 -27.23
CA ALA A 13 -4.33 43.32 -26.72
C ALA A 13 -4.84 43.05 -25.30
N PHE A 14 -5.26 41.80 -25.09
CA PHE A 14 -4.80 40.95 -23.99
C PHE A 14 -4.41 41.65 -22.69
N LEU A 15 -5.33 41.67 -21.72
CA LEU A 15 -5.00 41.78 -20.29
C LEU A 15 -6.00 40.92 -19.49
N CYS A 16 -6.10 39.64 -19.84
CA CYS A 16 -6.60 38.65 -18.90
C CYS A 16 -5.51 38.41 -17.86
N ALA A 17 -5.55 39.19 -16.79
CA ALA A 17 -4.79 38.95 -15.57
C ALA A 17 -5.25 37.65 -14.91
N SER A 18 -4.81 36.52 -15.48
CA SER A 18 -4.90 35.22 -14.84
C SER A 18 -3.64 35.09 -13.98
N CYS A 19 -3.72 35.55 -12.74
CA CYS A 19 -2.73 35.21 -11.73
C CYS A 19 -2.90 33.71 -11.43
N THR A 20 -2.33 32.87 -12.28
CA THR A 20 -2.21 31.44 -12.03
C THR A 20 -1.32 31.29 -10.81
N ALA A 21 -1.94 30.97 -9.67
CA ALA A 21 -1.24 30.47 -8.50
C ALA A 21 -0.30 29.35 -8.97
N PRO A 22 0.99 29.38 -8.62
CA PRO A 22 1.89 28.29 -8.96
C PRO A 22 1.38 27.03 -8.26
N GLN A 23 0.77 26.13 -9.03
CA GLN A 23 0.53 24.79 -8.56
C GLN A 23 1.91 24.18 -8.33
N VAL A 24 2.30 24.12 -7.06
CA VAL A 24 3.38 23.27 -6.59
C VAL A 24 2.94 21.85 -6.97
N LEU A 25 3.35 21.40 -8.16
CA LEU A 25 3.42 20.01 -8.52
C LEU A 25 4.35 19.39 -7.48
N LYS A 26 3.77 18.92 -6.37
CA LYS A 26 4.38 17.92 -5.53
C LYS A 26 4.61 16.75 -6.46
N ALA A 27 5.80 16.68 -7.04
CA ALA A 27 6.36 15.44 -7.51
C ALA A 27 6.34 14.52 -6.29
N GLN A 28 5.26 13.73 -6.15
CA GLN A 28 5.29 12.54 -5.34
C GLN A 28 6.45 11.74 -5.91
N SER A 29 7.59 11.79 -5.23
CA SER A 29 8.67 10.88 -5.54
C SER A 29 8.04 9.51 -5.41
N LYS A 30 7.88 8.85 -6.55
CA LYS A 30 7.66 7.41 -6.63
C LYS A 30 8.94 6.81 -6.05
N LEU A 31 9.03 6.79 -4.72
CA LEU A 31 10.10 6.11 -4.00
C LEU A 31 10.14 4.71 -4.60
N ALA A 32 11.30 4.34 -5.14
CA ALA A 32 11.52 3.00 -5.63
C ALA A 32 11.34 2.06 -4.43
N MET A 33 10.14 1.49 -4.32
CA MET A 33 9.79 0.60 -3.23
C MET A 33 10.51 -0.73 -3.44
N ALA A 34 11.05 -1.29 -2.36
CA ALA A 34 11.51 -2.67 -2.36
C ALA A 34 10.36 -3.63 -2.69
N ASP A 35 10.69 -4.73 -3.34
CA ASP A 35 9.77 -5.80 -3.68
C ASP A 35 9.62 -6.74 -2.46
N ILE A 36 8.41 -7.24 -2.18
CA ILE A 36 8.15 -8.23 -1.10
C ILE A 36 7.79 -9.59 -1.69
N ASP A 37 8.71 -10.55 -1.80
CA ASP A 37 8.44 -11.85 -2.45
C ASP A 37 8.09 -13.00 -1.50
N GLY A 38 8.00 -12.70 -0.21
CA GLY A 38 7.67 -13.66 0.83
C GLY A 38 6.77 -13.04 1.87
N LEU A 39 5.86 -13.85 2.41
CA LEU A 39 5.10 -13.49 3.60
C LEU A 39 5.17 -14.64 4.60
N VAL A 40 5.67 -14.34 5.78
CA VAL A 40 5.74 -15.24 6.93
C VAL A 40 4.73 -14.77 7.98
N ILE A 41 3.83 -15.66 8.37
CA ILE A 41 2.87 -15.45 9.45
C ILE A 41 3.42 -16.16 10.68
N ILE A 42 3.71 -15.40 11.73
CA ILE A 42 4.25 -15.89 13.00
C ILE A 42 3.13 -15.90 14.03
N ASN A 43 2.80 -17.09 14.53
CA ASN A 43 1.91 -17.26 15.67
C ASN A 43 2.75 -17.26 16.95
N ASN A 44 2.83 -16.11 17.62
CA ASN A 44 3.51 -15.98 18.91
C ASN A 44 2.55 -16.16 20.09
N THR A 45 1.56 -17.04 19.92
CA THR A 45 0.56 -17.37 20.95
C THR A 45 0.68 -18.83 21.37
N GLU A 46 0.13 -19.17 22.53
CA GLU A 46 0.08 -20.54 23.06
C GLU A 46 -1.06 -21.39 22.44
N SER A 47 -1.81 -20.82 21.50
CA SER A 47 -2.98 -21.44 20.85
C SER A 47 -2.82 -21.49 19.34
N ASP A 48 -3.52 -22.41 18.67
CA ASP A 48 -3.66 -22.36 17.21
C ASP A 48 -4.32 -21.04 16.79
N ILE A 49 -3.78 -20.40 15.76
CA ILE A 49 -4.53 -19.40 14.99
C ILE A 49 -5.04 -20.06 13.71
N THR A 50 -6.27 -19.77 13.34
CA THR A 50 -6.96 -20.40 12.21
C THR A 50 -7.64 -19.37 11.32
N GLU A 51 -8.05 -19.79 10.12
CA GLU A 51 -8.77 -18.93 9.16
C GLU A 51 -8.03 -17.60 8.91
N VAL A 52 -6.70 -17.67 8.79
CA VAL A 52 -5.87 -16.49 8.63
C VAL A 52 -6.00 -15.99 7.20
N LYS A 53 -6.36 -14.72 7.04
CA LYS A 53 -6.60 -14.09 5.75
C LYS A 53 -5.96 -12.72 5.68
N LEU A 54 -5.03 -12.54 4.74
CA LEU A 54 -4.47 -11.24 4.40
C LEU A 54 -5.15 -10.72 3.13
N THR A 55 -5.74 -9.53 3.22
CA THR A 55 -6.30 -8.80 2.09
C THR A 55 -5.48 -7.54 1.86
N ILE A 56 -5.04 -7.31 0.62
CA ILE A 56 -4.28 -6.11 0.24
C ILE A 56 -5.20 -5.21 -0.57
N ALA A 57 -5.26 -3.93 -0.20
CA ALA A 57 -6.08 -2.96 -0.91
C ALA A 57 -5.76 -2.95 -2.41
N GLU A 58 -6.78 -2.86 -3.26
CA GLU A 58 -6.63 -2.83 -4.72
C GLU A 58 -5.92 -4.05 -5.34
N SER A 59 -5.75 -5.14 -4.59
CA SER A 59 -5.30 -6.43 -5.09
C SER A 59 -6.48 -7.38 -5.23
N THR A 60 -6.52 -8.15 -6.31
CA THR A 60 -7.49 -9.24 -6.48
C THR A 60 -7.05 -10.53 -5.78
N ARG A 61 -5.83 -10.56 -5.23
CA ARG A 61 -5.29 -11.72 -4.51
C ARG A 61 -5.46 -11.57 -3.00
N GLN A 62 -5.68 -12.72 -2.37
CA GLN A 62 -5.77 -12.88 -0.92
C GLN A 62 -4.82 -14.01 -0.52
N VAL A 63 -4.13 -13.84 0.59
CA VAL A 63 -3.39 -14.94 1.22
C VAL A 63 -4.32 -15.58 2.22
N ASN A 64 -4.54 -16.89 2.10
CA ASN A 64 -5.36 -17.66 3.02
C ASN A 64 -4.52 -18.79 3.62
N VAL A 65 -4.47 -18.87 4.94
CA VAL A 65 -3.78 -19.91 5.70
C VAL A 65 -4.76 -20.52 6.70
N ASN A 66 -4.99 -21.82 6.57
CA ASN A 66 -6.01 -22.51 7.38
C ASN A 66 -5.66 -22.54 8.87
N ARG A 67 -4.39 -22.79 9.18
CA ARG A 67 -3.88 -22.95 10.55
C ARG A 67 -2.40 -22.59 10.64
N VAL A 68 -2.02 -21.91 11.72
CA VAL A 68 -0.62 -21.76 12.15
C VAL A 68 -0.54 -22.26 13.59
N LEU A 69 0.35 -23.22 13.85
CA LEU A 69 0.49 -23.87 15.16
C LEU A 69 1.02 -22.89 16.21
N PRO A 70 0.86 -23.17 17.52
CA PRO A 70 1.36 -22.31 18.57
C PRO A 70 2.87 -22.15 18.47
N MET A 71 3.37 -20.96 18.79
CA MET A 71 4.82 -20.67 18.81
C MET A 71 5.54 -21.08 17.52
N SER A 72 4.90 -20.90 16.37
CA SER A 72 5.41 -21.35 15.06
C SER A 72 5.22 -20.30 13.97
N GLU A 73 5.82 -20.57 12.81
CA GLU A 73 5.70 -19.74 11.63
C GLU A 73 5.17 -20.52 10.42
N PHE A 74 4.45 -19.82 9.55
CA PHE A 74 3.98 -20.33 8.26
C PHE A 74 4.43 -19.39 7.15
N ALA A 75 5.29 -19.89 6.27
CA ALA A 75 5.74 -19.16 5.09
C ALA A 75 4.77 -19.40 3.92
N THR A 76 4.39 -18.33 3.24
CA THR A 76 3.52 -18.36 2.06
C THR A 76 4.27 -17.85 0.84
N ALA A 77 3.94 -18.38 -0.33
CA ALA A 77 4.38 -17.80 -1.60
C ALA A 77 3.58 -16.51 -1.85
N PHE A 78 4.21 -15.35 -1.66
CA PHE A 78 3.59 -14.04 -1.80
C PHE A 78 4.28 -13.26 -2.92
N GLN A 79 3.55 -12.67 -3.87
CA GLN A 79 4.19 -12.01 -5.01
C GLN A 79 4.34 -10.49 -4.79
N ALA A 80 5.58 -10.02 -4.81
CA ALA A 80 6.01 -8.63 -4.58
C ALA A 80 5.23 -7.54 -5.32
N LYS A 81 4.84 -7.83 -6.56
CA LYS A 81 4.09 -6.90 -7.42
C LYS A 81 2.77 -6.42 -6.79
N GLU A 82 2.27 -7.13 -5.78
CA GLU A 82 0.95 -6.89 -5.17
C GLU A 82 1.03 -5.96 -3.98
N TYR A 83 2.13 -5.97 -3.21
CA TYR A 83 2.20 -5.17 -2.00
C TYR A 83 2.46 -3.70 -2.32
N ARG A 84 3.51 -3.33 -3.07
CA ARG A 84 3.80 -1.93 -3.51
C ARG A 84 3.44 -0.81 -2.50
N GLY A 85 3.64 -1.05 -1.19
CA GLY A 85 3.31 -0.09 -0.13
C GLY A 85 1.82 0.11 0.15
N ARG A 86 0.97 -0.70 -0.45
CA ARG A 86 -0.47 -0.65 -0.29
C ARG A 86 -0.85 -1.12 1.11
N PRO A 87 -1.92 -0.55 1.68
CA PRO A 87 -2.40 -1.02 2.94
C PRO A 87 -2.97 -2.43 2.87
N ALA A 88 -2.79 -3.19 3.95
CA ALA A 88 -3.29 -4.55 4.08
C ALA A 88 -4.13 -4.70 5.35
N GLN A 89 -4.97 -5.73 5.40
CA GLN A 89 -5.72 -6.10 6.59
C GLN A 89 -5.61 -7.60 6.82
N LEU A 90 -5.34 -7.99 8.05
CA LEU A 90 -5.27 -9.38 8.49
C LEU A 90 -6.50 -9.71 9.32
N SER A 91 -7.18 -10.81 8.99
CA SER A 91 -8.18 -11.42 9.87
C SER A 91 -7.76 -12.83 10.26
N TRP A 92 -8.13 -13.27 11.44
CA TRP A 92 -7.86 -14.63 11.94
C TRP A 92 -8.85 -15.02 13.02
N ARG A 93 -8.87 -16.30 13.38
CA ARG A 93 -9.54 -16.80 14.58
C ARG A 93 -8.52 -17.30 15.59
N GLN A 94 -8.75 -16.99 16.85
CA GLN A 94 -7.92 -17.41 17.98
C GLN A 94 -8.83 -17.68 19.18
N ASN A 95 -8.64 -18.80 19.87
CA ASN A 95 -9.45 -19.17 21.05
C ASN A 95 -10.97 -19.07 20.82
N GLY A 96 -11.42 -19.41 19.61
CA GLY A 96 -12.84 -19.33 19.21
C GLY A 96 -13.33 -17.93 18.84
N ALA A 97 -12.58 -16.86 19.12
CA ALA A 97 -12.93 -15.49 18.75
C ALA A 97 -12.40 -15.13 17.35
N ALA A 98 -13.15 -14.30 16.62
CA ALA A 98 -12.72 -13.73 15.35
C ALA A 98 -12.06 -12.38 15.59
N HIS A 99 -10.92 -12.16 14.93
CA HIS A 99 -10.12 -10.95 15.04
C HIS A 99 -9.88 -10.36 13.67
N VAL A 100 -9.84 -9.02 13.61
CA VAL A 100 -9.49 -8.26 12.42
C VAL A 100 -8.56 -7.13 12.84
N SER A 101 -7.44 -7.01 12.14
CA SER A 101 -6.48 -5.94 12.40
C SER A 101 -7.03 -4.60 11.93
N ARG A 102 -6.45 -3.53 12.46
CA ARG A 102 -6.44 -2.24 11.74
C ARG A 102 -5.63 -2.38 10.44
N GLU A 103 -5.68 -1.35 9.62
CA GLU A 103 -4.85 -1.27 8.43
C GLU A 103 -3.35 -1.43 8.76
N ILE A 104 -2.67 -2.28 8.00
CA ILE A 104 -1.28 -2.67 8.17
C ILE A 104 -0.47 -2.12 7.02
N THR A 105 0.63 -1.45 7.37
CA THR A 105 1.71 -1.13 6.43
C THR A 105 2.99 -1.76 6.94
N PHE A 106 3.70 -2.52 6.09
CA PHE A 106 4.99 -3.10 6.43
C PHE A 106 6.04 -1.99 6.53
N PHE A 107 6.70 -1.91 7.68
CA PHE A 107 7.85 -1.04 7.82
C PHE A 107 9.01 -1.57 6.99
N LEU A 108 9.46 -0.78 6.02
CA LEU A 108 10.62 -1.08 5.19
C LEU A 108 11.89 -0.49 5.84
N PRO A 109 13.03 -1.20 5.83
CA PRO A 109 14.30 -0.64 6.27
C PRO A 109 14.67 0.62 5.48
N ARG A 110 15.32 1.60 6.11
CA ARG A 110 15.77 2.83 5.43
C ARG A 110 16.74 2.57 4.28
N GLU A 111 17.35 1.40 4.19
CA GLU A 111 18.29 1.00 3.12
C GLU A 111 17.64 0.07 2.08
N ALA A 112 16.33 -0.18 2.21
CA ALA A 112 15.55 -0.96 1.25
C ALA A 112 15.13 -0.06 0.08
N TYR A 113 16.11 0.40 -0.69
CA TYR A 113 15.86 1.10 -1.94
C TYR A 113 16.38 0.28 -3.10
N LYS A 114 15.51 0.10 -4.11
CA LYS A 114 15.74 -0.42 -5.46
C LYS A 114 16.45 -1.78 -5.53
N ASP A 115 15.78 -2.75 -6.17
CA ASP A 115 16.34 -4.08 -6.49
C ASP A 115 16.61 -5.01 -5.29
N LYS A 116 16.20 -4.63 -4.08
CA LYS A 116 16.12 -5.56 -2.93
C LYS A 116 14.75 -6.22 -2.89
N VAL A 117 14.78 -7.52 -2.67
CA VAL A 117 13.63 -8.36 -2.43
C VAL A 117 13.61 -8.68 -0.94
N LEU A 118 12.51 -8.38 -0.27
CA LEU A 118 12.32 -8.54 1.17
C LEU A 118 11.27 -9.60 1.47
N THR A 119 11.34 -10.17 2.66
CA THR A 119 10.26 -10.98 3.23
C THR A 119 9.46 -10.16 4.23
N ALA A 120 8.14 -10.15 4.07
CA ALA A 120 7.22 -9.58 5.05
C ALA A 120 6.96 -10.56 6.19
N PHE A 121 6.96 -10.06 7.42
CA PHE A 121 6.67 -10.81 8.62
C PHE A 121 5.44 -10.20 9.31
N LEU A 122 4.43 -11.03 9.57
CA LEU A 122 3.25 -10.69 10.36
C LEU A 122 3.26 -11.51 11.63
N THR A 123 3.55 -10.88 12.76
CA THR A 123 3.53 -11.54 14.07
C THR A 123 2.21 -11.25 14.79
N ILE A 124 1.49 -12.30 15.17
CA ILE A 124 0.31 -12.24 16.02
C ILE A 124 0.73 -12.55 17.46
N SER A 125 0.47 -11.61 18.37
CA SER A 125 0.81 -11.76 19.79
C SER A 125 -0.35 -12.34 20.61
N PRO A 126 -0.11 -12.81 21.85
CA PRO A 126 -1.16 -13.42 22.68
C PRO A 126 -2.35 -12.49 22.94
N GLU A 127 -2.12 -11.19 23.04
CA GLU A 127 -3.18 -10.18 23.20
C GLU A 127 -3.91 -9.80 21.90
N GLY A 128 -3.64 -10.50 20.80
CA GLY A 128 -4.25 -10.23 19.49
C GLY A 128 -3.74 -8.96 18.81
N LYS A 129 -2.55 -8.46 19.19
CA LYS A 129 -1.89 -7.37 18.46
C LYS A 129 -1.08 -7.93 17.29
N ILE A 130 -0.95 -7.11 16.25
CA ILE A 130 -0.18 -7.43 15.04
C ILE A 130 1.06 -6.54 14.97
N ARG A 131 2.21 -7.17 14.71
CA ARG A 131 3.44 -6.48 14.30
C ARG A 131 3.74 -6.85 12.85
N ALA A 132 4.02 -5.84 12.03
CA ALA A 132 4.30 -5.99 10.61
C ALA A 132 5.66 -5.39 10.27
N GLU A 133 6.57 -6.18 9.73
CA GLU A 133 7.90 -5.71 9.32
C GLU A 133 8.33 -6.39 8.03
N ALA A 134 9.19 -5.74 7.25
CA ALA A 134 9.84 -6.36 6.11
C ALA A 134 11.35 -6.35 6.33
N LYS A 135 12.03 -7.46 6.02
CA LYS A 135 13.47 -7.65 6.21
C LYS A 135 14.11 -8.29 5.00
#